data_AF-A0A1J5X069-F1
#
_entry.id   AF-A0A1J5X069-F1
#
_cell.length_a   1.000
_cell.length_b   1.000
_cell.length_c   1.000
_cell.angle_alpha   90.00
_cell.angle_beta   90.00
_cell.angle_gamma   90.00
#
_symmetry.space_group_name_H-M   'P 1'
#
loop_
_entity.id
_entity.type
_entity.pdbx_description
1 polymer ?
#
loop_
_entity_poly.entity_id
_entity_poly.type
_entity_poly.pdbx_seq_one_letter_code
_entity_poly.pdbx_strand_id
1 'polypeptide(L)'
;TLTNPCVPLMHKTLLLRGVVLPSMLYGKEVGNSTHAELKECSRVVNRALVMVIGRGVSLAAARRVLEIPSLRALVGKKQCRALREFPKKKTVIGSLLRTTPVGKDTWWNATQRGLKRLLKGNSWAEMTPKGANDLIWGIEEALDKSKGFERLKTLDLHPEECSITRLSGTHPEWGLGWGMILRLT
;
A
#
# COMPACT_ATOMS: atom_id res chain seq x y z
N THR A 1 5.63 -10.53 20.92
CA THR A 1 4.40 -9.84 20.45
C THR A 1 4.77 -8.54 19.74
N LEU A 2 4.00 -8.08 18.74
CA LEU A 2 4.30 -6.85 17.98
C LEU A 2 4.38 -5.58 18.87
N THR A 3 3.79 -5.65 20.07
CA THR A 3 3.83 -4.62 21.10
C THR A 3 5.07 -4.65 21.99
N ASN A 4 5.95 -5.67 21.87
CA ASN A 4 7.11 -5.81 22.73
C ASN A 4 8.10 -4.64 22.52
N PRO A 5 8.41 -3.82 23.54
CA PRO A 5 9.28 -2.65 23.39
C PRO A 5 10.74 -3.00 23.08
N CYS A 6 11.19 -4.22 23.40
CA CYS A 6 12.58 -4.66 23.20
C CYS A 6 12.92 -4.96 21.74
N VAL A 7 11.93 -5.18 20.87
CA VAL A 7 12.17 -5.43 19.44
C VAL A 7 12.18 -4.09 18.69
N PRO A 8 13.25 -3.78 17.94
CA PRO A 8 13.32 -2.53 17.18
C PRO A 8 12.16 -2.40 16.19
N LEU A 9 11.66 -1.17 16.04
CA LEU A 9 10.54 -0.85 15.16
C LEU A 9 10.74 -1.37 13.73
N MET A 10 11.95 -1.21 13.17
CA MET A 10 12.29 -1.68 11.83
C MET A 10 12.16 -3.21 11.67
N HIS A 11 12.48 -3.98 12.71
CA HIS A 11 12.32 -5.44 12.66
C HIS A 11 10.85 -5.85 12.67
N LYS A 12 10.02 -5.12 13.43
CA LYS A 12 8.56 -5.33 13.43
C LYS A 12 7.93 -4.97 12.09
N THR A 13 8.42 -3.93 11.43
CA THR A 13 7.89 -3.50 10.13
C THR A 13 8.35 -4.42 9.00
N LEU A 14 9.52 -5.04 9.13
CA LEU A 14 9.94 -6.15 8.25
C LEU A 14 8.98 -7.34 8.34
N LEU A 15 8.47 -7.70 9.53
CA LEU A 15 7.44 -8.74 9.66
C LEU A 15 6.14 -8.35 8.94
N LEU A 16 5.72 -7.09 9.04
CA LEU A 16 4.56 -6.61 8.30
C LEU A 16 4.78 -6.71 6.79
N ARG A 17 5.94 -6.26 6.30
CA ARG A 17 6.30 -6.23 4.86
C ARG A 17 6.54 -7.62 4.28
N GLY A 18 7.18 -8.51 5.04
CA GLY A 18 7.65 -9.82 4.59
C GLY A 18 6.66 -10.96 4.82
N VAL A 19 5.78 -10.85 5.81
CA VAL A 19 4.86 -11.94 6.17
C VAL A 19 3.40 -11.51 6.03
N VAL A 20 2.99 -10.44 6.70
CA VAL A 20 1.56 -10.07 6.78
C VAL A 20 1.04 -9.58 5.43
N LEU A 21 1.73 -8.63 4.77
CA LEU A 21 1.30 -8.11 3.48
C LEU A 21 1.28 -9.19 2.39
N PRO A 22 2.33 -10.03 2.21
CA PRO A 22 2.29 -11.10 1.23
C PRO A 22 1.16 -12.10 1.47
N SER A 23 0.88 -12.45 2.73
CA SER A 23 -0.23 -13.34 3.08
C SER A 23 -1.59 -12.75 2.68
N MET A 24 -1.80 -11.45 2.88
CA MET A 24 -3.04 -10.75 2.48
C MET A 24 -3.16 -10.53 0.97
N LEU A 25 -2.03 -10.48 0.26
CA LEU A 25 -1.96 -10.30 -1.19
C LEU A 25 -2.07 -11.61 -1.97
N TYR A 26 -1.92 -12.74 -1.30
CA TYR A 26 -2.01 -14.05 -1.94
C TYR A 26 -3.36 -14.19 -2.66
N GLY A 27 -3.32 -14.60 -3.93
CA GLY A 27 -4.50 -14.77 -4.77
C GLY A 27 -5.19 -13.48 -5.23
N LYS A 28 -4.85 -12.29 -4.71
CA LYS A 28 -5.51 -11.01 -5.08
C LYS A 28 -5.18 -10.52 -6.50
N GLU A 29 -4.20 -11.13 -7.16
CA GLU A 29 -3.93 -10.92 -8.59
C GLU A 29 -4.96 -11.60 -9.51
N VAL A 30 -5.54 -12.74 -9.06
CA VAL A 30 -6.48 -13.56 -9.83
C VAL A 30 -7.92 -13.39 -9.31
N GLY A 31 -8.09 -13.28 -7.99
CA GLY A 31 -9.38 -12.91 -7.40
C GLY A 31 -9.64 -11.43 -7.67
N ASN A 32 -10.73 -11.13 -8.39
CA ASN A 32 -11.24 -9.76 -8.46
C ASN A 32 -11.41 -9.24 -7.03
N SER A 33 -10.50 -8.37 -6.60
CA SER A 33 -10.50 -7.87 -5.23
C SER A 33 -11.67 -6.91 -5.09
N THR A 34 -12.76 -7.36 -4.46
CA THR A 34 -13.88 -6.46 -4.16
C THR A 34 -13.42 -5.42 -3.13
N HIS A 35 -13.97 -4.21 -3.22
CA HIS A 35 -13.63 -3.14 -2.27
C HIS A 35 -13.93 -3.54 -0.82
N ALA A 36 -14.99 -4.33 -0.62
CA ALA A 36 -15.38 -4.87 0.68
C ALA A 36 -14.31 -5.82 1.27
N GLU A 37 -13.80 -6.77 0.48
CA GLU A 37 -12.71 -7.65 0.93
C GLU A 37 -11.45 -6.87 1.29
N LEU A 38 -11.08 -5.89 0.46
CA LEU A 38 -9.91 -5.06 0.71
C LEU A 38 -10.07 -4.20 1.96
N LYS A 39 -11.30 -3.79 2.30
CA LYS A 39 -11.59 -3.03 3.52
C LYS A 39 -11.25 -3.84 4.75
N GLU A 40 -11.71 -5.09 4.84
CA GLU A 40 -11.43 -5.96 6.00
C GLU A 40 -9.94 -6.31 6.13
N CYS A 41 -9.28 -6.67 5.03
CA CYS A 41 -7.83 -6.90 5.05
C CYS A 41 -7.06 -5.62 5.46
N SER A 42 -7.51 -4.45 5.00
CA SER A 42 -6.92 -3.16 5.39
C SER A 42 -7.12 -2.87 6.88
N ARG A 43 -8.23 -3.30 7.51
CA ARG A 43 -8.43 -3.17 8.97
C ARG A 43 -7.41 -4.00 9.75
N VAL A 44 -7.12 -5.22 9.30
CA VAL A 44 -6.11 -6.08 9.93
C VAL A 44 -4.72 -5.44 9.84
N VAL A 45 -4.35 -4.97 8.65
CA VAL A 45 -3.06 -4.28 8.44
C VAL A 45 -2.97 -3.01 9.29
N ASN A 46 -4.05 -2.23 9.38
CA ASN A 46 -4.10 -1.04 10.22
C ASN A 46 -3.95 -1.37 11.71
N ARG A 47 -4.62 -2.42 12.18
CA ARG A 47 -4.48 -2.87 13.57
C ARG A 47 -3.06 -3.33 13.86
N ALA A 48 -2.44 -4.05 12.93
CA ALA A 48 -1.05 -4.49 13.05
C ALA A 48 -0.08 -3.29 13.07
N LEU A 49 -0.30 -2.28 12.21
CA LEU A 49 0.45 -1.02 12.24
C LEU A 49 0.29 -0.31 13.59
N VAL A 50 -0.93 -0.18 14.13
CA VAL A 50 -1.16 0.41 15.46
C VAL A 50 -0.44 -0.37 16.57
N MET A 51 -0.38 -1.70 16.48
CA MET A 51 0.36 -2.52 17.47
C MET A 51 1.88 -2.31 17.40
N VAL A 52 2.40 -2.02 16.21
CA VAL A 52 3.83 -1.80 15.98
C VAL A 52 4.25 -0.37 16.34
N ILE A 53 3.43 0.61 15.99
CA ILE A 53 3.73 2.05 16.10
C ILE A 53 3.23 2.65 17.41
N GLY A 54 2.14 2.13 17.96
CA GLY A 54 1.43 2.71 19.10
C GLY A 54 0.16 3.48 18.69
N ARG A 55 -0.67 3.81 19.69
CA ARG A 55 -1.91 4.57 19.51
C ARG A 55 -1.62 6.08 19.37
N GLY A 56 -2.54 6.80 18.73
CA GLY A 56 -2.47 8.26 18.61
C GLY A 56 -1.58 8.77 17.48
N VAL A 57 -1.13 7.88 16.58
CA VAL A 57 -0.29 8.19 15.42
C VAL A 57 -1.10 8.12 14.12
N SER A 58 -0.87 9.05 13.20
CA SER A 58 -1.41 9.02 11.85
C SER A 58 -0.87 7.81 11.09
N LEU A 59 -1.77 6.93 10.67
CA LEU A 59 -1.43 5.72 9.93
C LEU A 59 -0.93 6.04 8.51
N ALA A 60 -1.42 7.10 7.87
CA ALA A 60 -0.91 7.53 6.58
C ALA A 60 0.53 8.02 6.70
N ALA A 61 0.81 8.86 7.70
CA ALA A 61 2.16 9.36 7.97
C ALA A 61 3.12 8.20 8.31
N ALA A 62 2.68 7.27 9.15
CA ALA A 62 3.49 6.11 9.49
C ALA A 62 3.73 5.17 8.30
N ARG A 63 2.74 4.96 7.42
CA ARG A 63 2.92 4.18 6.19
C ARG A 63 3.93 4.81 5.25
N ARG A 64 3.93 6.14 5.11
CA ARG A 64 4.90 6.88 4.29
C ARG A 64 6.31 6.67 4.82
N VAL A 65 6.51 6.91 6.11
CA VAL A 65 7.81 6.80 6.79
C VAL A 65 8.35 5.37 6.81
N LEU A 66 7.46 4.37 6.87
CA LEU A 66 7.83 2.95 6.88
C LEU A 66 7.91 2.32 5.49
N GLU A 67 7.62 3.10 4.45
CA GLU A 67 7.48 2.65 3.07
C GLU A 67 6.52 1.45 2.94
N ILE A 68 5.37 1.52 3.61
CA ILE A 68 4.33 0.50 3.54
C ILE A 68 3.19 1.06 2.70
N PRO A 69 3.09 0.69 1.40
CA PRO A 69 2.00 1.13 0.56
C PRO A 69 0.67 0.60 1.10
N SER A 70 -0.41 1.28 0.74
CA SER A 70 -1.74 0.78 1.07
C SER A 70 -2.01 -0.55 0.39
N LEU A 71 -2.86 -1.38 1.00
CA LEU A 71 -3.21 -2.68 0.43
C LEU A 71 -3.83 -2.53 -0.97
N ARG A 72 -4.59 -1.46 -1.20
CA ARG A 72 -5.16 -1.15 -2.52
C ARG A 72 -4.10 -0.81 -3.56
N ALA A 73 -3.07 -0.04 -3.20
CA ALA A 73 -1.95 0.23 -4.09
C ALA A 73 -1.21 -1.06 -4.46
N LEU A 74 -0.95 -1.93 -3.46
CA LEU A 74 -0.30 -3.23 -3.66
C LEU A 74 -1.12 -4.18 -4.55
N VAL A 75 -2.45 -4.20 -4.37
CA VAL A 75 -3.36 -5.00 -5.18
C VAL A 75 -3.42 -4.45 -6.61
N GLY A 76 -3.53 -3.13 -6.78
CA GLY A 76 -3.49 -2.48 -8.09
C GLY A 76 -2.19 -2.78 -8.84
N LYS A 77 -1.04 -2.76 -8.15
CA LYS A 77 0.26 -3.20 -8.69
C LYS A 77 0.22 -4.64 -9.20
N LYS A 78 -0.32 -5.56 -8.38
CA LYS A 78 -0.41 -6.99 -8.71
C LYS A 78 -1.36 -7.24 -9.88
N GLN A 79 -2.51 -6.57 -9.92
CA GLN A 79 -3.46 -6.65 -11.03
C GLN A 79 -2.89 -6.07 -12.33
N CYS A 80 -2.20 -4.92 -12.26
CA CYS A 80 -1.49 -4.34 -13.40
C CYS A 80 -0.43 -5.32 -13.95
N ARG A 81 0.35 -5.94 -13.06
CA ARG A 81 1.30 -6.99 -13.45
C ARG A 81 0.60 -8.19 -14.10
N ALA A 82 -0.50 -8.67 -13.51
CA ALA A 82 -1.22 -9.83 -14.02
C ALA A 82 -1.77 -9.58 -15.44
N LEU A 83 -2.40 -8.43 -15.68
CA LEU A 83 -2.90 -8.06 -17.00
C LEU A 83 -1.78 -7.95 -18.05
N ARG A 84 -0.59 -7.49 -17.66
CA ARG A 84 0.56 -7.35 -18.57
C ARG A 84 1.29 -8.66 -18.85
N GLU A 85 1.45 -9.50 -17.83
CA GLU A 85 2.36 -10.65 -17.87
C GLU A 85 1.64 -11.97 -18.18
N PHE A 86 0.41 -12.16 -17.71
CA PHE A 86 -0.28 -13.44 -17.90
C PHE A 86 -0.51 -13.81 -19.37
N PRO A 87 -0.90 -12.88 -20.27
CA PRO A 87 -1.04 -13.20 -21.70
C PRO A 87 0.28 -13.62 -22.38
N LYS A 88 1.41 -13.16 -21.86
CA LYS A 88 2.75 -13.44 -22.40
C LYS A 88 3.27 -14.82 -21.99
N LYS A 89 2.79 -15.35 -20.85
CA LYS A 89 3.28 -16.62 -20.30
C LYS A 89 2.76 -17.81 -21.09
N LYS A 90 3.63 -18.80 -21.36
CA LYS A 90 3.29 -20.10 -21.94
C LYS A 90 2.62 -21.01 -20.88
N THR A 91 1.45 -20.60 -20.39
CA THR A 91 0.67 -21.31 -19.36
C THR A 91 -0.74 -21.55 -19.85
N VAL A 92 -1.48 -22.45 -19.21
CA VAL A 92 -2.91 -22.68 -19.51
C VAL A 92 -3.71 -21.38 -19.40
N ILE A 93 -3.43 -20.56 -18.39
CA ILE A 93 -4.03 -19.23 -18.23
C ILE A 93 -3.66 -18.33 -19.43
N GLY A 94 -2.39 -18.32 -19.82
CA GLY A 94 -1.94 -17.57 -21.00
C GLY A 94 -2.61 -18.00 -22.29
N SER A 95 -2.81 -19.31 -22.52
CA SER A 95 -3.57 -19.79 -23.69
C SER A 95 -5.04 -19.40 -23.65
N LEU A 96 -5.68 -19.44 -22.48
CA LEU A 96 -7.07 -19.00 -22.28
C LEU A 96 -7.25 -17.50 -22.50
N LEU A 97 -6.24 -16.68 -22.22
CA LEU A 97 -6.29 -15.24 -22.43
C LEU A 97 -6.00 -14.83 -23.89
N ARG A 98 -5.43 -15.72 -24.70
CA ARG A 98 -5.21 -15.50 -26.14
C ARG A 98 -6.50 -15.67 -26.94
N THR A 99 -7.37 -16.58 -26.51
CA THR A 99 -8.74 -16.62 -26.99
C THR A 99 -9.49 -15.42 -26.42
N THR A 100 -10.07 -14.59 -27.28
CA THR A 100 -10.73 -13.34 -26.87
C THR A 100 -11.77 -13.64 -25.78
N PRO A 101 -11.62 -13.11 -24.55
CA PRO A 101 -12.53 -13.45 -23.47
C PRO A 101 -13.92 -12.86 -23.75
N VAL A 102 -14.87 -13.74 -24.08
CA VAL A 102 -16.27 -13.37 -24.35
C VAL A 102 -17.01 -13.20 -23.01
N GLY A 103 -17.65 -12.05 -22.82
CA GLY A 103 -18.54 -11.80 -21.67
C GLY A 103 -18.05 -10.75 -20.67
N LYS A 104 -19.01 -10.04 -20.07
CA LYS A 104 -18.77 -8.93 -19.14
C LYS A 104 -18.08 -9.37 -17.85
N ASP A 105 -18.37 -10.58 -17.37
CA ASP A 105 -17.94 -11.06 -16.04
C ASP A 105 -16.71 -11.97 -16.08
N THR A 106 -16.01 -12.00 -17.21
CA THR A 106 -14.69 -12.64 -17.28
C THR A 106 -13.70 -11.94 -16.36
N TRP A 107 -12.77 -12.71 -15.80
CA TRP A 107 -11.68 -12.17 -14.97
C TRP A 107 -10.97 -11.00 -15.65
N TRP A 108 -10.66 -11.13 -16.96
CA TRP A 108 -9.98 -10.11 -17.75
C TRP A 108 -10.74 -8.77 -17.74
N ASN A 109 -12.00 -8.79 -18.15
CA ASN A 109 -12.82 -7.58 -18.26
C ASN A 109 -13.12 -6.96 -16.89
N ALA A 110 -13.36 -7.80 -15.88
CA ALA A 110 -13.60 -7.33 -14.51
C ALA A 110 -12.34 -6.71 -13.88
N THR A 111 -11.17 -7.30 -14.08
CA THR A 111 -9.89 -6.77 -13.59
C THR A 111 -9.54 -5.46 -14.27
N GLN A 112 -9.73 -5.34 -15.59
CA GLN A 112 -9.53 -4.08 -16.31
C GLN A 112 -10.44 -2.97 -15.79
N ARG A 113 -11.73 -3.25 -15.56
CA ARG A 113 -12.67 -2.28 -14.97
C ARG A 113 -12.27 -1.88 -13.56
N GLY A 114 -11.90 -2.85 -12.73
CA GLY A 114 -11.43 -2.61 -11.37
C GLY A 114 -10.20 -1.71 -11.36
N LEU A 115 -9.20 -2.03 -12.18
CA LEU A 115 -7.98 -1.27 -12.30
C LEU A 115 -8.21 0.13 -12.86
N LYS A 116 -9.07 0.30 -13.88
CA LYS A 116 -9.45 1.62 -14.41
C LYS A 116 -10.09 2.51 -13.33
N ARG A 117 -10.88 1.93 -12.42
CA ARG A 117 -11.47 2.66 -11.28
C ARG A 117 -10.40 3.05 -10.25
N LEU A 118 -9.46 2.16 -9.95
CA LEU A 118 -8.34 2.44 -9.03
C LEU A 118 -7.43 3.55 -9.58
N LEU A 119 -7.15 3.53 -10.88
CA LEU A 119 -6.33 4.50 -11.57
C LEU A 119 -7.07 5.79 -11.95
N LYS A 120 -8.32 5.95 -11.50
CA LYS A 120 -9.17 7.15 -11.76
C LYS A 120 -9.27 7.52 -13.24
N GLY A 121 -9.33 6.52 -14.12
CA GLY A 121 -9.49 6.71 -15.56
C GLY A 121 -8.19 6.66 -16.36
N ASN A 122 -7.02 6.68 -15.72
CA ASN A 122 -5.75 6.50 -16.43
C ASN A 122 -5.65 5.09 -17.06
N SER A 123 -5.00 5.03 -18.22
CA SER A 123 -4.80 3.79 -18.96
C SER A 123 -3.81 2.87 -18.24
N TRP A 124 -4.27 1.69 -17.85
CA TRP A 124 -3.40 0.69 -17.21
C TRP A 124 -2.33 0.12 -18.18
N ALA A 125 -2.56 0.22 -19.49
CA ALA A 125 -1.67 -0.32 -20.51
C ALA A 125 -0.37 0.48 -20.63
N GLU A 126 -0.44 1.79 -20.42
CA GLU A 126 0.70 2.71 -20.49
C GLU A 126 1.49 2.73 -19.18
N MET A 127 0.90 2.27 -18.07
CA MET A 127 1.51 2.33 -16.75
C MET A 127 2.32 1.08 -16.41
N THR A 128 3.49 1.27 -15.82
CA THR A 128 4.25 0.18 -15.18
C THR A 128 3.57 -0.24 -13.87
N PRO A 129 3.75 -1.49 -13.39
CA PRO A 129 3.21 -1.90 -12.11
C PRO A 129 3.68 -1.02 -10.93
N LYS A 130 4.91 -0.50 -11.00
CA LYS A 130 5.43 0.46 -10.02
C LYS A 130 4.69 1.80 -10.13
N GLY A 131 4.54 2.36 -11.34
CA GLY A 131 3.77 3.59 -11.54
C GLY A 131 2.32 3.47 -11.09
N ALA A 132 1.68 2.31 -11.31
CA ALA A 132 0.32 2.04 -10.84
C ALA A 132 0.24 2.04 -9.30
N ASN A 133 1.22 1.44 -8.62
CA ASN A 133 1.32 1.48 -7.16
C ASN A 133 1.42 2.92 -6.65
N ASP A 134 2.34 3.68 -7.23
CA ASP A 134 2.70 5.01 -6.73
C ASP A 134 1.56 6.00 -6.96
N LEU A 135 0.87 5.90 -8.11
CA LEU A 135 -0.33 6.69 -8.39
C LEU A 135 -1.47 6.36 -7.41
N ILE A 136 -1.80 5.07 -7.22
CA ILE A 136 -2.90 4.67 -6.33
C ILE A 136 -2.58 5.09 -4.89
N TRP A 137 -1.34 4.90 -4.45
CA TRP A 137 -0.92 5.33 -3.12
C TRP A 137 -1.01 6.85 -2.96
N GLY A 138 -0.52 7.62 -3.94
CA GLY A 138 -0.64 9.08 -3.94
C GLY A 138 -2.08 9.58 -3.89
N ILE A 139 -3.00 8.94 -4.62
CA ILE A 139 -4.44 9.24 -4.56
C ILE A 139 -5.00 9.01 -3.16
N GLU A 140 -4.61 7.92 -2.49
CA GLU A 140 -5.07 7.64 -1.14
C GLU A 140 -4.47 8.58 -0.09
N GLU A 141 -3.21 8.99 -0.28
CA GLU A 141 -2.58 10.02 0.54
C GLU A 141 -3.22 11.39 0.35
N ALA A 142 -3.67 11.73 -0.86
CA ALA A 142 -4.40 12.98 -1.11
C ALA A 142 -5.76 13.02 -0.38
N LEU A 143 -6.35 11.86 -0.09
CA LEU A 143 -7.62 11.75 0.64
C LEU A 143 -7.45 11.80 2.17
N ASP A 144 -6.24 11.60 2.69
CA ASP A 144 -5.98 11.64 4.13
C ASP A 144 -5.77 13.09 4.61
N LYS A 145 -6.69 13.55 5.47
CA LYS A 145 -6.71 14.89 6.07
C LYS A 145 -6.28 14.88 7.55
N SER A 146 -5.53 13.87 7.99
CA SER A 146 -5.08 13.82 9.37
C SER A 146 -4.00 14.87 9.63
N LYS A 147 -4.14 15.64 10.72
CA LYS A 147 -3.18 16.69 11.11
C LYS A 147 -1.73 16.21 11.23
N GLY A 148 -1.53 14.95 11.62
CA GLY A 148 -0.19 14.33 11.68
C GLY A 148 0.41 14.07 10.29
N PHE A 149 -0.42 13.80 9.29
CA PHE A 149 0.04 13.64 7.91
C PHE A 149 0.24 14.98 7.20
N GLU A 150 -0.60 15.97 7.49
CA GLU A 150 -0.38 17.36 7.02
C GLU A 150 0.93 17.92 7.55
N ARG A 151 1.24 17.72 8.85
CA ARG A 151 2.54 18.07 9.43
C ARG A 151 3.71 17.40 8.71
N LEU A 152 3.59 16.11 8.40
CA LEU A 152 4.63 15.41 7.64
C LEU A 152 4.84 16.02 6.25
N LYS A 153 3.76 16.42 5.56
CA LYS A 153 3.84 17.08 4.25
C LYS A 153 4.48 18.47 4.33
N THR A 154 4.17 19.25 5.37
CA THR A 154 4.74 20.60 5.53
C THR A 154 6.23 20.61 5.83
N LEU A 155 6.78 19.49 6.31
CA LEU A 155 8.22 19.39 6.57
C LEU A 155 9.06 19.28 5.29
N ASP A 156 8.43 19.08 4.13
CA ASP A 156 9.05 19.00 2.80
C ASP A 156 10.32 18.13 2.74
N LEU A 157 10.33 17.06 3.56
CA LEU A 157 11.46 16.16 3.69
C LEU A 157 11.59 15.33 2.42
N HIS A 158 12.82 15.22 1.90
CA HIS A 158 13.07 14.35 0.77
C HIS A 158 12.62 12.90 1.12
N PRO A 159 12.13 12.08 0.16
CA PRO A 159 11.66 10.72 0.46
C PRO A 159 12.66 9.86 1.25
N GLU A 160 13.96 10.11 1.06
CA GLU A 160 15.07 9.45 1.77
C GLU A 160 15.30 9.99 3.19
N GLU A 161 14.78 11.17 3.50
CA GLU A 161 14.84 11.85 4.80
C GLU A 161 13.63 11.50 5.68
N CYS A 162 12.56 10.98 5.08
CA CYS A 162 11.40 10.38 5.76
C CYS A 162 11.72 9.02 6.45
N SER A 163 12.96 8.78 6.89
CA SER A 163 13.29 7.63 7.74
C SER A 163 13.11 7.98 9.22
N ILE A 164 12.61 7.04 10.02
CA ILE A 164 12.44 7.19 11.48
C ILE A 164 13.71 7.70 12.16
N THR A 165 14.85 7.19 11.72
CA THR A 165 16.19 7.53 12.22
C THR A 165 16.59 8.96 11.90
N ARG A 166 16.30 9.47 10.69
CA ARG A 166 16.59 10.86 10.33
C ARG A 166 15.61 11.83 10.98
N LEU A 167 14.32 11.52 10.95
CA LEU A 167 13.27 12.29 11.62
C LEU A 167 13.51 12.47 13.13
N SER A 168 14.04 11.44 13.80
CA SER A 168 14.39 11.52 15.23
C SER A 168 15.69 12.32 15.48
N GLY A 169 16.55 12.46 14.48
CA GLY A 169 17.82 13.18 14.57
C GLY A 169 17.76 14.64 14.10
N THR A 170 16.88 14.98 13.15
CA THR A 170 16.73 16.34 12.61
C THR A 170 15.83 17.23 13.43
N HIS A 171 14.91 16.66 14.23
CA HIS A 171 14.01 17.41 15.11
C HIS A 171 14.13 17.01 16.59
N PRO A 172 15.33 17.16 17.20
CA PRO A 172 15.53 16.86 18.61
C PRO A 172 14.72 17.80 19.54
N GLU A 173 14.38 19.02 19.10
CA GLU A 173 13.58 20.02 19.81
C GLU A 173 12.14 19.56 20.10
N TRP A 174 11.65 18.56 19.39
CA TRP A 174 10.38 17.91 19.69
C TRP A 174 10.48 16.89 20.83
N GLY A 175 11.68 16.71 21.40
CA GLY A 175 11.96 16.19 22.73
C GLY A 175 11.60 14.72 23.02
N LEU A 176 10.84 14.05 22.16
CA LEU A 176 10.17 12.77 22.48
C LEU A 176 10.14 11.76 21.33
N GLY A 177 10.98 11.94 20.30
CA GLY A 177 11.19 10.98 19.20
C GLY A 177 10.11 10.97 18.11
N TRP A 178 10.34 10.18 17.05
CA TRP A 178 9.51 10.06 15.84
C TRP A 178 7.99 9.93 16.08
N GLY A 179 7.57 9.37 17.22
CA GLY A 179 6.17 9.21 17.57
C GLY A 179 5.42 10.53 17.74
N MET A 180 6.09 11.61 18.18
CA MET A 180 5.47 12.94 18.34
C MET A 180 5.16 13.62 17.00
N ILE A 181 6.02 13.39 16.00
CA ILE A 181 5.89 13.94 14.63
C ILE A 181 4.60 13.48 13.98
N LEU A 182 4.30 12.20 14.19
CA LEU A 182 3.19 11.53 13.54
C LEU A 182 1.91 11.58 14.40
N ARG A 183 1.91 12.24 15.57
CA ARG A 183 0.73 12.27 16.45
C ARG A 183 -0.45 13.00 15.83
N LEU A 184 -1.65 12.56 16.17
CA LEU A 184 -2.92 13.08 15.66
C LEU A 184 -3.42 14.38 16.34
N THR A 185 -2.64 15.00 17.25
CA THR A 185 -3.04 16.19 18.07
C THR A 185 -3.83 17.24 17.29
#